data_AF-A0A1S4ANU1-F1
#
_entry.id   AF-A0A1S4ANU1-F1
#
_cell.length_a   1.000
_cell.length_b   1.000
_cell.length_c   1.000
_cell.angle_alpha   90.00
_cell.angle_beta   90.00
_cell.angle_gamma   90.00
#
_symmetry.space_group_name_H-M   'P 1'
#
loop_
_entity.id
_entity.type
_entity.pdbx_description
1 polymer ?
#
loop_
_entity_poly.entity_id
_entity_poly.type
_entity_poly.pdbx_seq_one_letter_code
_entity_poly.pdbx_strand_id
1 'polypeptide(L)'
;MAGAASALFLLDIKGRVLVWRDFRGDVSSVQAERFFTKFDHLQGDPQDPVAYDNGVTYMFIQHNNVYLMTASRQNCNAASLLLFLHRVVDVFKHYFEELEEESLRDNFVVVYELLDEMMDFGYPQYTEAKILSEFIKTDAYRMEVTQRPPMAVTNAVSWRSEGIQYKKNEVFLDVVESVNILVNSNGQIVRSDVVGALKMRTYLSGMPECKLGLNDRVLLEAQGRNAKGKAIDLDDIKFHQCVRLARFENDRTISFIPPDGSFDLMTYRLSTQVKPLLWVEAQVERHSRSRMEILVKARSQFKERSTATNVEIELPVPTDATNPDVRTSMGSSTYAPEKDALIWKIKSFPGGKEYMLRAEFRLPSITAEEATPERKAPIRVKFEIPYFTVSGIQVRYLKIIEKSGYQALPWVRYITMAGEYELRLT
;
A
#
# COMPACT_ATOMS: atom_id res chain seq x y z
N MET A 1 6.03 -13.14 30.73
CA MET A 1 4.85 -12.45 30.17
C MET A 1 5.35 -11.34 29.27
N ALA A 2 4.82 -11.21 28.06
CA ALA A 2 5.11 -10.05 27.22
C ALA A 2 4.56 -8.79 27.90
N GLY A 3 5.29 -7.67 27.88
CA GLY A 3 4.79 -6.41 28.43
C GLY A 3 3.57 -5.89 27.67
N ALA A 4 2.70 -5.16 28.35
CA ALA A 4 1.48 -4.56 27.78
C ALA A 4 1.61 -3.04 27.59
N ALA A 5 0.82 -2.46 26.68
CA ALA A 5 0.73 -1.01 26.56
C ALA A 5 0.10 -0.41 27.83
N SER A 6 0.62 0.71 28.33
CA SER A 6 0.03 1.41 29.47
C SER A 6 -1.06 2.37 29.04
N ALA A 7 -0.83 3.11 27.96
CA ALA A 7 -1.73 4.14 27.48
C ALA A 7 -1.57 4.32 25.96
N LEU A 8 -2.63 4.77 25.32
CA LEU A 8 -2.68 5.18 23.92
C LEU A 8 -3.04 6.66 23.85
N PHE A 9 -2.30 7.42 23.04
CA PHE A 9 -2.48 8.84 22.82
C PHE A 9 -2.67 9.12 21.33
N LEU A 10 -3.66 9.95 21.01
CA LEU A 10 -3.85 10.56 19.70
C LEU A 10 -3.48 12.04 19.84
N LEU A 11 -2.42 12.47 19.16
CA LEU A 11 -1.86 13.81 19.27
C LEU A 11 -1.99 14.58 17.96
N ASP A 12 -2.05 15.90 18.01
CA ASP A 12 -1.90 16.74 16.81
C ASP A 12 -0.43 16.86 16.38
N ILE A 13 -0.17 17.53 15.25
CA ILE A 13 1.20 17.81 14.78
C ILE A 13 2.07 18.62 15.76
N LYS A 14 1.45 19.29 16.74
CA LYS A 14 2.14 20.08 17.77
C LYS A 14 2.37 19.28 19.05
N GLY A 15 1.98 18.00 19.08
CA GLY A 15 2.11 17.14 20.26
C GLY A 15 1.05 17.31 21.33
N ARG A 16 -0.03 18.06 21.07
CA ARG A 16 -1.14 18.24 22.02
C ARG A 16 -2.05 17.02 21.97
N VAL A 17 -2.47 16.55 23.14
CA VAL A 17 -3.37 15.40 23.24
C VAL A 17 -4.77 15.78 22.75
N LEU A 18 -5.22 15.13 21.68
CA LEU A 18 -6.60 15.23 21.18
C LEU A 18 -7.51 14.26 21.94
N VAL A 19 -7.08 13.00 22.02
CA VAL A 19 -7.77 11.92 22.73
C VAL A 19 -6.69 11.05 23.37
N TRP A 20 -6.95 10.51 24.55
CA TRP A 20 -6.07 9.52 25.14
C TRP A 20 -6.87 8.51 25.94
N ARG A 21 -6.38 7.27 25.96
CA ARG A 21 -6.94 6.19 26.74
C ARG A 21 -5.88 5.59 27.64
N ASP A 22 -6.15 5.61 28.94
CA ASP A 22 -5.35 4.91 29.94
C ASP A 22 -5.87 3.50 30.14
N PHE A 23 -4.98 2.51 30.07
CA PHE A 23 -5.31 1.12 30.31
C PHE A 23 -4.77 0.61 31.65
N ARG A 24 -3.72 1.23 32.21
CA ARG A 24 -2.98 0.67 33.35
C ARG A 24 -2.63 1.68 34.45
N GLY A 25 -2.68 2.99 34.18
CA GLY A 25 -2.33 4.02 35.14
C GLY A 25 -0.83 4.32 35.28
N ASP A 26 0.03 3.71 34.45
CA ASP A 26 1.49 3.79 34.63
C ASP A 26 2.12 5.04 33.96
N VAL A 27 1.44 5.66 33.00
CA VAL A 27 1.93 6.79 32.20
C VAL A 27 0.85 7.86 32.04
N SER A 28 1.15 9.10 32.42
CA SER A 28 0.20 10.22 32.30
C SER A 28 0.31 10.98 30.98
N SER A 29 -0.76 11.67 30.59
CA SER A 29 -0.80 12.57 29.44
C SER A 29 0.27 13.67 29.49
N VAL A 30 0.55 14.23 30.67
CA VAL A 30 1.59 15.24 30.85
C VAL A 30 2.98 14.70 30.52
N GLN A 31 3.26 13.43 30.80
CA GLN A 31 4.53 12.81 30.41
C GLN A 31 4.62 12.65 28.90
N ALA A 32 3.53 12.26 28.24
CA ALA A 32 3.44 12.16 26.78
C ALA A 32 3.68 13.51 26.08
N GLU A 33 3.05 14.59 26.55
CA GLU A 33 3.24 15.94 25.98
C GLU A 33 4.68 16.46 26.17
N ARG A 34 5.27 16.21 27.35
CA ARG A 34 6.67 16.56 27.62
C ARG A 34 7.63 15.81 26.72
N PHE A 35 7.38 14.51 26.49
CA PHE A 35 8.15 13.72 25.55
C PHE A 35 8.05 14.33 24.15
N PHE A 36 6.83 14.66 23.70
CA PHE A 36 6.64 15.21 22.36
C PHE A 36 7.30 16.59 22.17
N THR A 37 7.28 17.45 23.19
CA THR A 37 7.99 18.74 23.13
C THR A 37 9.49 18.55 22.97
N LYS A 38 10.08 17.60 23.70
CA LYS A 38 11.50 17.23 23.51
C LYS A 38 11.76 16.63 22.13
N PHE A 39 10.84 15.81 21.65
CA PHE A 39 10.92 15.14 20.35
C PHE A 39 10.88 16.15 19.19
N ASP A 40 10.02 17.17 19.28
CA ASP A 40 9.92 18.24 18.27
C ASP A 40 11.20 19.09 18.19
N HIS A 41 11.87 19.32 19.32
CA HIS A 41 13.16 20.01 19.34
C HIS A 41 14.31 19.21 18.71
N LEU A 42 14.12 17.90 18.45
CA LEU A 42 15.11 17.01 17.84
C LEU A 42 14.91 16.82 16.31
N GLN A 43 14.11 17.68 15.66
CA GLN A 43 13.67 17.64 14.24
C GLN A 43 14.77 17.55 13.13
N GLY A 44 16.02 17.22 13.44
CA GLY A 44 17.13 17.15 12.48
C GLY A 44 17.53 15.75 11.97
N ASP A 45 17.09 14.65 12.59
CA ASP A 45 17.53 13.28 12.25
C ASP A 45 16.35 12.37 11.82
N PRO A 46 16.59 11.26 11.10
CA PRO A 46 15.53 10.31 10.80
C PRO A 46 14.89 9.82 12.10
N GLN A 47 13.58 10.05 12.23
CA GLN A 47 12.85 9.76 13.45
C GLN A 47 12.68 8.27 13.65
N ASP A 48 13.25 7.74 14.74
CA ASP A 48 13.00 6.37 15.14
C ASP A 48 11.56 6.24 15.66
N PRO A 49 10.75 5.28 15.16
CA PRO A 49 9.36 5.09 15.58
C PRO A 49 9.23 4.56 17.02
N VAL A 50 10.35 4.28 17.68
CA VAL A 50 10.44 3.82 19.06
C VAL A 50 11.46 4.67 19.80
N ALA A 51 11.00 5.38 20.82
CA ALA A 51 11.84 6.25 21.64
C ALA A 51 11.73 5.87 23.12
N TYR A 52 12.81 6.09 23.87
CA TYR A 52 12.85 5.82 25.29
C TYR A 52 13.19 7.11 26.06
N ASP A 53 12.33 7.52 26.98
CA ASP A 53 12.56 8.67 27.86
C ASP A 53 12.11 8.34 29.29
N ASN A 54 12.98 8.57 30.27
CA ASN A 54 12.67 8.49 31.70
C ASN A 54 11.93 7.21 32.14
N GLY A 55 12.36 6.04 31.64
CA GLY A 55 11.75 4.77 32.02
C GLY A 55 10.42 4.47 31.33
N VAL A 56 10.09 5.18 30.25
CA VAL A 56 8.93 4.96 29.41
C VAL A 56 9.40 4.77 27.97
N THR A 57 8.92 3.71 27.34
CA THR A 57 9.07 3.45 25.91
C THR A 57 7.84 4.00 25.20
N TYR A 58 8.06 4.94 24.28
CA TYR A 58 7.06 5.52 23.40
C TYR A 58 7.20 4.89 22.01
N MET A 59 6.10 4.40 21.46
CA MET A 59 6.05 3.85 20.10
C MET A 59 4.97 4.59 19.35
N PHE A 60 5.31 5.21 18.22
CA PHE A 60 4.39 6.08 17.51
C PHE A 60 4.47 5.93 16.00
N ILE A 61 3.38 6.30 15.35
CA ILE A 61 3.28 6.46 13.90
C ILE A 61 2.65 7.82 13.61
N GLN A 62 3.03 8.42 12.49
CA GLN A 62 2.38 9.61 11.97
C GLN A 62 1.41 9.21 10.87
N HIS A 63 0.18 9.72 10.94
CA HIS A 63 -0.81 9.60 9.88
C HIS A 63 -1.43 10.97 9.60
N ASN A 64 -1.25 11.49 8.38
CA ASN A 64 -1.66 12.85 8.01
C ASN A 64 -1.15 13.89 9.03
N ASN A 65 -2.08 14.60 9.69
CA ASN A 65 -1.84 15.61 10.71
C ASN A 65 -2.01 15.08 12.15
N VAL A 66 -2.02 13.77 12.36
CA VAL A 66 -2.22 13.12 13.66
C VAL A 66 -1.07 12.15 13.96
N TYR A 67 -0.59 12.16 15.20
CA TYR A 67 0.30 11.13 15.73
C TYR A 67 -0.49 10.14 16.59
N LEU A 68 -0.30 8.86 16.33
CA LEU A 68 -0.81 7.79 17.19
C LEU A 68 0.37 7.24 17.98
N MET A 69 0.28 7.26 19.30
CA MET A 69 1.38 6.90 20.19
C MET A 69 0.91 5.96 21.30
N THR A 70 1.62 4.86 21.50
CA THR A 70 1.51 4.02 22.69
C THR A 70 2.66 4.30 23.64
N ALA A 71 2.41 4.22 24.94
CA ALA A 71 3.44 4.32 25.96
C ALA A 71 3.43 3.07 26.85
N SER A 72 4.60 2.57 27.22
CA SER A 72 4.72 1.49 28.20
C SER A 72 5.99 1.63 29.04
N ARG A 73 5.91 1.23 30.31
CA ARG A 73 7.07 1.03 31.19
C ARG A 73 7.61 -0.40 31.15
N GLN A 74 6.87 -1.31 30.51
CA GLN A 74 7.22 -2.71 30.41
C GLN A 74 7.94 -3.00 29.09
N ASN A 75 8.66 -4.13 29.06
CA ASN A 75 9.26 -4.61 27.83
C ASN A 75 8.18 -5.24 26.92
N CYS A 76 7.56 -4.39 26.09
CA CYS A 76 6.54 -4.77 25.12
C CYS A 76 7.14 -5.27 23.80
N ASN A 77 6.35 -6.05 23.06
CA ASN A 77 6.66 -6.32 21.66
C ASN A 77 6.34 -5.07 20.82
N ALA A 78 7.38 -4.29 20.49
CA ALA A 78 7.24 -3.05 19.73
C ALA A 78 6.57 -3.27 18.36
N ALA A 79 6.92 -4.36 17.66
CA ALA A 79 6.33 -4.67 16.36
C ALA A 79 4.81 -4.92 16.45
N SER A 80 4.35 -5.59 17.52
CA SER A 80 2.93 -5.83 17.77
C SER A 80 2.17 -4.52 18.03
N LEU A 81 2.75 -3.60 18.82
CA LEU A 81 2.10 -2.32 19.13
C LEU A 81 2.10 -1.39 17.93
N LEU A 82 3.19 -1.33 17.15
CA LEU A 82 3.22 -0.57 15.90
C LEU A 82 2.23 -1.11 14.87
N LEU A 83 2.10 -2.44 14.75
CA LEU A 83 1.08 -3.05 13.90
C LEU A 83 -0.33 -2.69 14.39
N PHE A 84 -0.57 -2.73 15.71
CA PHE A 84 -1.84 -2.32 16.29
C PHE A 84 -2.17 -0.87 15.97
N LEU A 85 -1.21 0.05 16.06
CA LEU A 85 -1.41 1.46 15.70
C LEU A 85 -1.84 1.61 14.23
N HIS A 86 -1.23 0.87 13.30
CA HIS A 86 -1.68 0.86 11.91
C HIS A 86 -3.11 0.30 11.77
N ARG A 87 -3.49 -0.71 12.55
CA ARG A 87 -4.87 -1.23 12.57
C ARG A 87 -5.87 -0.24 13.14
N VAL A 88 -5.50 0.55 14.14
CA VAL A 88 -6.33 1.67 14.63
C VAL A 88 -6.59 2.68 13.53
N VAL A 89 -5.57 3.04 12.74
CA VAL A 89 -5.75 3.92 11.56
C VAL A 89 -6.74 3.31 10.56
N ASP A 90 -6.59 2.03 10.23
CA ASP A 90 -7.50 1.34 9.29
C ASP A 90 -8.95 1.31 9.79
N VAL A 91 -9.16 1.09 11.10
CA VAL A 91 -10.49 1.13 11.71
C VAL A 91 -11.08 2.54 11.66
N PHE A 92 -10.31 3.57 12.04
CA PHE A 92 -10.81 4.95 11.96
C PHE A 92 -11.12 5.40 10.54
N LYS A 93 -10.32 5.00 9.54
CA LYS A 93 -10.65 5.25 8.13
C LYS A 93 -11.94 4.59 7.68
N HIS A 94 -12.27 3.41 8.23
CA HIS A 94 -13.53 2.76 7.91
C HIS A 94 -14.74 3.52 8.47
N TYR A 95 -14.61 4.14 9.64
CA TYR A 95 -15.68 4.88 10.31
C TYR A 95 -15.82 6.32 9.85
N PHE A 96 -14.70 6.99 9.57
CA PHE A 96 -14.65 8.44 9.32
C PHE A 96 -14.25 8.79 7.87
N GLU A 97 -14.00 7.79 7.03
CA GLU A 97 -13.43 7.92 5.66
C GLU A 97 -11.98 8.40 5.66
N GLU A 98 -11.70 9.52 6.33
CA GLU A 98 -10.38 10.09 6.51
C GLU A 98 -10.07 10.33 8.00
N LEU A 99 -8.84 10.00 8.39
CA LEU A 99 -8.35 10.21 9.75
C LEU A 99 -7.56 11.52 9.81
N GLU A 100 -8.19 12.55 10.38
CA GLU A 100 -7.60 13.86 10.63
C GLU A 100 -7.95 14.36 12.04
N GLU A 101 -7.35 15.47 12.45
CA GLU A 101 -7.62 16.14 13.74
C GLU A 101 -9.12 16.46 13.92
N GLU A 102 -9.80 16.93 12.86
CA GLU A 102 -11.24 17.24 12.88
C GLU A 102 -12.09 15.98 13.07
N SER A 103 -11.78 14.90 12.32
CA SER A 103 -12.47 13.61 12.43
C SER A 103 -12.51 13.08 13.87
N LEU A 104 -11.39 13.21 14.60
CA LEU A 104 -11.30 12.77 15.99
C LEU A 104 -12.09 13.66 16.96
N ARG A 105 -12.10 14.98 16.73
CA ARG A 105 -12.82 15.94 17.58
C ARG A 105 -14.33 15.80 17.44
N ASP A 106 -14.81 15.66 16.21
CA ASP A 106 -16.24 15.58 15.92
C ASP A 106 -16.85 14.24 16.37
N ASN A 107 -16.04 13.17 16.42
CA ASN A 107 -16.49 11.81 16.72
C ASN A 107 -15.94 11.24 18.03
N PHE A 108 -15.60 12.08 19.02
CA PHE A 108 -14.89 11.66 20.24
C PHE A 108 -15.57 10.51 21.00
N VAL A 109 -16.91 10.45 21.01
CA VAL A 109 -17.67 9.36 21.67
C VAL A 109 -17.36 8.01 21.03
N VAL A 110 -17.49 7.93 19.71
CA VAL A 110 -17.23 6.70 18.93
C VAL A 110 -15.76 6.32 19.02
N VAL A 111 -14.85 7.30 19.04
CA VAL A 111 -13.41 7.04 19.23
C VAL A 111 -13.17 6.34 20.57
N TYR A 112 -13.74 6.81 21.68
CA TYR A 112 -13.58 6.15 22.99
C TYR A 112 -14.17 4.74 23.00
N GLU A 113 -15.36 4.54 22.44
CA GLU A 113 -15.98 3.21 22.32
C GLU A 113 -15.10 2.24 21.51
N LEU A 114 -14.54 2.70 20.39
CA LEU A 114 -13.62 1.92 19.58
C LEU A 114 -12.35 1.58 20.35
N LEU A 115 -11.72 2.54 21.04
CA LEU A 115 -10.50 2.28 21.79
C LEU A 115 -10.70 1.26 22.92
N ASP A 116 -11.86 1.28 23.57
CA ASP A 116 -12.21 0.33 24.64
C ASP A 116 -12.44 -1.09 24.11
N GLU A 117 -13.03 -1.24 22.93
CA GLU A 117 -13.26 -2.57 22.33
C GLU A 117 -12.02 -3.11 21.60
N MET A 118 -11.15 -2.21 21.11
CA MET A 118 -9.94 -2.59 20.37
C MET A 118 -8.78 -3.02 21.29
N MET A 119 -8.73 -2.55 22.53
CA MET A 119 -7.67 -2.86 23.47
C MET A 119 -8.21 -2.95 24.90
N ASP A 120 -7.89 -4.05 25.58
CA ASP A 120 -8.22 -4.23 26.99
C ASP A 120 -6.95 -4.44 27.81
N PHE A 121 -6.81 -3.67 28.89
CA PHE A 121 -5.66 -3.68 29.80
C PHE A 121 -4.28 -3.67 29.12
N GLY A 122 -4.18 -2.99 27.96
CA GLY A 122 -2.94 -2.87 27.20
C GLY A 122 -2.67 -3.99 26.19
N TYR A 123 -3.61 -4.92 26.02
CA TYR A 123 -3.56 -6.01 25.05
C TYR A 123 -4.56 -5.75 23.92
N PRO A 124 -4.10 -5.66 22.65
CA PRO A 124 -5.00 -5.61 21.50
C PRO A 124 -5.99 -6.78 21.48
N GLN A 125 -7.27 -6.47 21.27
CA GLN A 125 -8.36 -7.44 21.17
C GLN A 125 -8.85 -7.52 19.72
N TYR A 126 -9.98 -6.87 19.41
CA TYR A 126 -10.63 -6.96 18.09
C TYR A 126 -10.31 -5.72 17.25
N THR A 127 -9.72 -5.92 16.07
CA THR A 127 -9.33 -4.82 15.18
C THR A 127 -10.00 -4.90 13.80
N GLU A 128 -11.11 -5.63 13.69
CA GLU A 128 -11.84 -5.83 12.43
C GLU A 128 -12.97 -4.81 12.31
N ALA A 129 -12.74 -3.74 11.55
CA ALA A 129 -13.63 -2.58 11.45
C ALA A 129 -15.08 -2.94 11.05
N LYS A 130 -15.25 -3.88 10.12
CA LYS A 130 -16.57 -4.33 9.67
C LYS A 130 -17.37 -5.00 10.78
N ILE A 131 -16.71 -5.78 11.64
CA ILE A 131 -17.37 -6.46 12.75
C ILE A 131 -17.65 -5.48 13.88
N LEU A 132 -16.71 -4.58 14.18
CA LEU A 132 -16.92 -3.47 15.13
C LEU A 132 -18.15 -2.64 14.73
N SER A 133 -18.34 -2.36 13.43
CA SER A 133 -19.46 -1.56 12.91
C SER A 133 -20.84 -2.17 13.11
N GLU A 134 -20.91 -3.48 13.41
CA GLU A 134 -22.20 -4.12 13.68
C GLU A 134 -22.79 -3.69 15.03
N PHE A 135 -21.93 -3.36 16.01
CA PHE A 135 -22.34 -3.04 17.38
C PHE A 135 -21.88 -1.68 17.91
N ILE A 136 -20.80 -1.09 17.38
CA ILE A 136 -20.42 0.30 17.61
C ILE A 136 -20.91 1.11 16.41
N LYS A 137 -21.98 1.89 16.60
CA LYS A 137 -22.64 2.67 15.52
C LYS A 137 -22.45 4.16 15.75
N THR A 138 -22.19 4.88 14.67
CA THR A 138 -22.12 6.35 14.65
C THR A 138 -23.50 7.01 14.81
N ASP A 139 -24.58 6.30 14.46
CA ASP A 139 -25.94 6.81 14.58
C ASP A 139 -26.46 6.75 16.03
N ALA A 140 -26.65 7.93 16.64
CA ALA A 140 -27.25 8.11 17.98
C ALA A 140 -28.68 7.52 18.13
N TYR A 141 -29.34 7.12 17.04
CA TYR A 141 -30.78 6.83 17.01
C TYR A 141 -31.18 5.34 17.06
N ARG A 142 -30.29 4.41 17.43
CA ARG A 142 -30.63 2.98 17.57
C ARG A 142 -30.23 2.35 18.91
N MET A 143 -30.45 3.09 20.00
CA MET A 143 -30.31 2.58 21.39
C MET A 143 -31.55 1.81 21.91
N GLU A 144 -32.40 1.22 21.04
CA GLU A 144 -33.59 0.47 21.51
C GLU A 144 -33.41 -1.05 21.54
N VAL A 145 -32.23 -1.57 21.24
CA VAL A 145 -31.96 -3.02 21.35
C VAL A 145 -30.63 -3.19 22.06
N THR A 146 -30.59 -3.92 23.18
CA THR A 146 -29.36 -4.48 23.75
C THR A 146 -28.62 -5.22 22.64
N GLN A 147 -27.64 -4.57 22.04
CA GLN A 147 -26.84 -5.15 20.96
C GLN A 147 -25.90 -6.15 21.64
N ARG A 148 -26.27 -7.43 21.58
CA ARG A 148 -25.36 -8.50 21.99
C ARG A 148 -24.20 -8.51 20.99
N PRO A 149 -22.94 -8.63 21.43
CA PRO A 149 -21.81 -8.70 20.53
C PRO A 149 -22.05 -9.85 19.52
N PRO A 150 -21.76 -9.63 18.22
CA PRO A 150 -21.91 -10.66 17.21
C PRO A 150 -21.17 -11.93 17.58
N MET A 151 -21.71 -13.10 17.24
CA MET A 151 -21.01 -14.37 17.49
C MET A 151 -19.64 -14.43 16.81
N ALA A 152 -19.43 -13.66 15.73
CA ALA A 152 -18.13 -13.53 15.08
C ALA A 152 -17.02 -13.05 16.04
N VAL A 153 -17.36 -12.28 17.07
CA VAL A 153 -16.41 -11.83 18.10
C VAL A 153 -15.85 -13.02 18.89
N THR A 154 -16.67 -14.03 19.20
CA THR A 154 -16.23 -15.18 20.00
C THR A 154 -15.90 -16.43 19.18
N ASN A 155 -16.13 -16.40 17.87
CA ASN A 155 -15.93 -17.55 16.98
C ASN A 155 -14.49 -17.58 16.42
N ALA A 156 -14.05 -18.77 16.00
CA ALA A 156 -12.74 -18.95 15.34
C ALA A 156 -12.65 -18.19 13.98
N VAL A 157 -13.79 -17.78 13.42
CA VAL A 157 -13.88 -16.92 12.23
C VAL A 157 -14.35 -15.54 12.68
N SER A 158 -13.39 -14.63 12.86
CA SER A 158 -13.62 -13.29 13.42
C SER A 158 -13.76 -12.19 12.37
N TRP A 159 -13.74 -12.53 11.08
CA TRP A 159 -13.74 -11.58 9.97
C TRP A 159 -14.95 -11.70 9.04
N ARG A 160 -15.92 -12.57 9.38
CA ARG A 160 -17.14 -12.78 8.58
C ARG A 160 -18.32 -13.15 9.47
N SER A 161 -19.41 -12.41 9.34
CA SER A 161 -20.66 -12.65 10.06
C SER A 161 -21.55 -13.68 9.37
N GLU A 162 -22.33 -14.41 10.17
CA GLU A 162 -23.33 -15.35 9.65
C GLU A 162 -24.55 -14.62 9.09
N GLY A 163 -25.29 -15.27 8.18
CA GLY A 163 -26.56 -14.73 7.67
C GLY A 163 -26.44 -13.72 6.51
N ILE A 164 -25.24 -13.46 5.99
CA ILE A 164 -25.04 -12.64 4.79
C ILE A 164 -25.78 -13.26 3.61
N GLN A 165 -26.56 -12.46 2.88
CA GLN A 165 -27.33 -12.90 1.72
C GLN A 165 -27.20 -11.92 0.56
N TYR A 166 -26.93 -12.45 -0.62
CA TYR A 166 -26.90 -11.71 -1.87
C TYR A 166 -27.87 -12.30 -2.87
N LYS A 167 -28.51 -11.44 -3.67
CA LYS A 167 -29.34 -11.86 -4.80
C LYS A 167 -28.52 -12.58 -5.88
N LYS A 168 -27.26 -12.18 -6.04
CA LYS A 168 -26.29 -12.78 -6.97
C LYS A 168 -25.00 -13.04 -6.23
N ASN A 169 -24.50 -14.26 -6.31
CA ASN A 169 -23.25 -14.65 -5.66
C ASN A 169 -22.09 -14.50 -6.65
N GLU A 170 -21.24 -13.50 -6.44
CA GLU A 170 -20.16 -13.14 -7.36
C GLU A 170 -18.85 -12.92 -6.59
N VAL A 171 -17.74 -13.30 -7.21
CA VAL A 171 -16.41 -13.07 -6.67
C VAL A 171 -15.55 -12.43 -7.74
N PHE A 172 -14.92 -11.31 -7.42
CA PHE A 172 -13.96 -10.65 -8.28
C PHE A 172 -12.56 -10.81 -7.69
N LEU A 173 -11.60 -11.25 -8.49
CA LEU A 173 -10.21 -11.42 -8.11
C LEU A 173 -9.34 -10.57 -9.03
N ASP A 174 -8.72 -9.55 -8.45
CA ASP A 174 -7.77 -8.67 -9.12
C ASP A 174 -6.36 -9.12 -8.74
N VAL A 175 -5.61 -9.62 -9.71
CA VAL A 175 -4.18 -9.89 -9.55
C VAL A 175 -3.42 -8.66 -10.00
N VAL A 176 -2.92 -7.88 -9.04
CA VAL A 176 -2.22 -6.62 -9.29
C VAL A 176 -0.74 -6.82 -9.02
N GLU A 177 0.11 -6.55 -10.02
CA GLU A 177 1.56 -6.60 -9.89
C GLU A 177 2.16 -5.21 -10.03
N SER A 178 2.88 -4.77 -9.01
CA SER A 178 3.68 -3.56 -9.02
C SER A 178 5.13 -3.89 -9.32
N VAL A 179 5.65 -3.34 -10.40
CA VAL A 179 7.02 -3.57 -10.86
C VAL A 179 7.91 -2.44 -10.35
N ASN A 180 8.88 -2.79 -9.51
CA ASN A 180 9.90 -1.87 -9.00
C ASN A 180 11.18 -2.06 -9.82
N ILE A 181 11.66 -0.99 -10.44
CA ILE A 181 12.90 -0.99 -11.23
C ILE A 181 13.71 0.24 -10.89
N LEU A 182 15.00 0.04 -10.64
CA LEU A 182 15.99 1.11 -10.55
C LEU A 182 17.08 0.87 -11.59
N VAL A 183 17.22 1.80 -12.52
CA VAL A 183 18.30 1.80 -13.52
C VAL A 183 19.32 2.87 -13.16
N ASN A 184 20.61 2.53 -13.16
CA ASN A 184 21.67 3.51 -12.94
C ASN A 184 21.94 4.36 -14.20
N SER A 185 22.77 5.39 -14.08
CA SER A 185 23.17 6.26 -15.19
C SER A 185 23.92 5.51 -16.30
N ASN A 186 24.45 4.31 -16.05
CA ASN A 186 25.12 3.48 -17.06
C ASN A 186 24.15 2.56 -17.81
N GLY A 187 22.83 2.65 -17.55
CA GLY A 187 21.82 1.80 -18.17
C GLY A 187 21.76 0.37 -17.59
N GLN A 188 22.39 0.11 -16.44
CA GLN A 188 22.32 -1.18 -15.76
C GLN A 188 21.19 -1.19 -14.73
N ILE A 189 20.49 -2.32 -14.65
CA ILE A 189 19.42 -2.55 -13.68
C ILE A 189 20.07 -2.85 -12.33
N VAL A 190 19.88 -1.97 -11.35
CA VAL A 190 20.39 -2.09 -9.98
C VAL A 190 19.41 -2.85 -9.10
N ARG A 191 18.11 -2.55 -9.25
CA ARG A 191 17.02 -3.20 -8.51
C ARG A 191 15.92 -3.60 -9.47
N SER A 192 15.42 -4.80 -9.32
CA SER A 192 14.25 -5.31 -10.03
C SER A 192 13.50 -6.24 -9.09
N ASP A 193 12.34 -5.80 -8.63
CA ASP A 193 11.46 -6.58 -7.77
C ASP A 193 10.04 -6.48 -8.28
N VAL A 194 9.28 -7.57 -8.18
CA VAL A 194 7.83 -7.55 -8.43
C VAL A 194 7.13 -7.79 -7.11
N VAL A 195 6.27 -6.85 -6.73
CA VAL A 195 5.38 -6.99 -5.57
C VAL A 195 3.97 -7.17 -6.10
N GLY A 196 3.38 -8.32 -5.85
CA GLY A 196 2.03 -8.62 -6.27
C GLY A 196 1.04 -8.69 -5.11
N ALA A 197 -0.22 -8.39 -5.39
CA ALA A 197 -1.33 -8.50 -4.47
C ALA A 197 -2.52 -9.16 -5.17
N LEU A 198 -3.16 -10.11 -4.48
CA LEU A 198 -4.43 -10.69 -4.88
C LEU A 198 -5.54 -9.99 -4.10
N LYS A 199 -6.19 -9.02 -4.75
CA LYS A 199 -7.30 -8.28 -4.16
C LYS A 199 -8.61 -8.97 -4.51
N MET A 200 -9.39 -9.32 -3.50
CA MET A 200 -10.67 -9.98 -3.67
C MET A 200 -11.81 -9.01 -3.35
N ARG A 201 -12.91 -9.16 -4.09
CA ARG A 201 -14.22 -8.60 -3.74
C ARG A 201 -15.23 -9.73 -3.75
N THR A 202 -15.80 -10.01 -2.60
CA THR A 202 -16.66 -11.17 -2.37
C THR A 202 -18.06 -10.71 -2.04
N TYR A 203 -19.00 -11.10 -2.89
CA TYR A 203 -20.43 -10.92 -2.68
C TYR A 203 -21.04 -12.31 -2.61
N LEU A 204 -20.82 -12.99 -1.47
CA LEU A 204 -21.20 -14.39 -1.28
C LEU A 204 -22.16 -14.52 -0.11
N SER A 205 -23.17 -15.37 -0.27
CA SER A 205 -24.13 -15.65 0.80
C SER A 205 -23.59 -16.73 1.75
N GLY A 206 -23.94 -16.67 3.03
CA GLY A 206 -23.57 -17.67 4.04
C GLY A 206 -22.10 -17.59 4.46
N MET A 207 -21.50 -18.76 4.73
CA MET A 207 -20.14 -18.94 5.25
C MET A 207 -19.32 -19.84 4.30
N PRO A 208 -19.00 -19.36 3.10
CA PRO A 208 -18.44 -20.21 2.05
C PRO A 208 -16.99 -20.54 2.32
N GLU A 209 -16.60 -21.80 2.11
CA GLU A 209 -15.20 -22.19 2.06
C GLU A 209 -14.68 -22.06 0.62
N CYS A 210 -13.77 -21.11 0.42
CA CYS A 210 -13.09 -20.89 -0.84
C CYS A 210 -11.76 -21.68 -0.89
N LYS A 211 -11.46 -22.22 -2.08
CA LYS A 211 -10.17 -22.85 -2.38
C LYS A 211 -9.60 -22.27 -3.67
N LEU A 212 -8.47 -21.59 -3.55
CA LEU A 212 -7.75 -20.97 -4.67
C LEU A 212 -6.53 -21.82 -5.03
N GLY A 213 -6.39 -22.13 -6.32
CA GLY A 213 -5.23 -22.81 -6.88
C GLY A 213 -4.47 -21.90 -7.82
N LEU A 214 -3.17 -21.72 -7.56
CA LEU A 214 -2.24 -20.98 -8.42
C LEU A 214 -1.34 -21.95 -9.21
N ASN A 215 -0.62 -21.44 -10.22
CA ASN A 215 0.44 -22.17 -10.93
C ASN A 215 1.77 -22.20 -10.16
N ASP A 216 1.71 -22.41 -8.84
CA ASP A 216 2.87 -22.49 -7.96
C ASP A 216 3.80 -23.64 -8.39
N ARG A 217 5.09 -23.33 -8.52
CA ARG A 217 6.14 -24.28 -8.90
C ARG A 217 6.20 -25.48 -7.98
N VAL A 218 6.16 -25.24 -6.67
CA VAL A 218 6.26 -26.30 -5.65
C VAL A 218 5.09 -27.27 -5.80
N LEU A 219 3.89 -26.74 -6.00
CA LEU A 219 2.68 -27.55 -6.21
C LEU A 219 2.77 -28.37 -7.52
N LEU A 220 3.28 -27.77 -8.60
CA LEU A 220 3.39 -28.44 -9.89
C LEU A 220 4.47 -29.53 -9.92
N GLU A 221 5.60 -29.29 -9.26
CA GLU A 221 6.69 -30.26 -9.10
C GLU A 221 6.23 -31.44 -8.23
N ALA A 222 5.54 -31.19 -7.12
CA ALA A 222 4.97 -32.25 -6.27
C ALA A 222 3.94 -33.14 -7.00
N GLN A 223 3.26 -32.61 -8.03
CA GLN A 223 2.31 -33.34 -8.87
C GLN A 223 2.96 -34.07 -10.05
N GLY A 224 4.29 -34.11 -10.14
CA GLY A 224 5.03 -34.76 -11.24
C GLY A 224 4.81 -34.12 -12.60
N ARG A 225 4.31 -32.88 -12.64
CA ARG A 225 4.09 -32.14 -13.89
C ARG A 225 5.36 -31.36 -14.21
N ASN A 226 6.06 -31.77 -15.27
CA ASN A 226 7.20 -31.02 -15.82
C ASN A 226 6.76 -29.63 -16.29
N ALA A 227 6.81 -28.64 -15.41
CA ALA A 227 6.46 -27.27 -15.68
C ALA A 227 7.62 -26.53 -16.36
N LYS A 228 7.99 -26.94 -17.58
CA LYS A 228 8.92 -26.17 -18.41
C LYS A 228 8.31 -24.78 -18.68
N GLY A 229 8.73 -23.77 -17.90
CA GLY A 229 8.53 -22.34 -18.19
C GLY A 229 7.16 -21.72 -17.86
N LYS A 230 6.30 -22.37 -17.05
CA LYS A 230 4.97 -21.81 -16.67
C LYS A 230 4.69 -21.82 -15.16
N ALA A 231 5.66 -22.25 -14.36
CA ALA A 231 5.55 -22.26 -12.92
C ALA A 231 6.09 -20.94 -12.35
N ILE A 232 5.42 -20.41 -11.33
CA ILE A 232 5.86 -19.22 -10.61
C ILE A 232 6.65 -19.63 -9.36
N ASP A 233 7.78 -18.97 -9.14
CA ASP A 233 8.56 -19.07 -7.91
C ASP A 233 8.21 -17.86 -7.04
N LEU A 234 7.63 -18.10 -5.87
CA LEU A 234 7.17 -17.07 -4.95
C LEU A 234 8.12 -17.03 -3.76
N ASP A 235 8.89 -15.93 -3.63
CA ASP A 235 9.94 -15.83 -2.60
C ASP A 235 9.34 -15.61 -1.21
N ASP A 236 8.46 -14.61 -1.10
CA ASP A 236 7.77 -14.26 0.13
C ASP A 236 6.28 -14.18 -0.16
N ILE A 237 5.46 -14.80 0.70
CA ILE A 237 4.00 -14.80 0.59
C ILE A 237 3.44 -14.44 1.95
N LYS A 238 2.62 -13.40 1.98
CA LYS A 238 1.87 -12.98 3.16
C LYS A 238 0.39 -13.18 2.90
N PHE A 239 -0.26 -13.95 3.75
CA PHE A 239 -1.68 -14.24 3.63
C PHE A 239 -2.50 -13.37 4.58
N HIS A 240 -3.74 -13.12 4.20
CA HIS A 240 -4.77 -12.66 5.12
C HIS A 240 -5.02 -13.72 6.20
N GLN A 241 -5.44 -13.28 7.39
CA GLN A 241 -5.76 -14.17 8.52
C GLN A 241 -6.83 -15.23 8.22
N CYS A 242 -7.60 -15.03 7.14
CA CYS A 242 -8.63 -15.97 6.73
C CYS A 242 -8.09 -17.25 6.09
N VAL A 243 -6.81 -17.26 5.71
CA VAL A 243 -6.16 -18.41 5.08
C VAL A 243 -5.67 -19.40 6.13
N ARG A 244 -6.03 -20.67 5.94
CA ARG A 244 -5.59 -21.76 6.79
C ARG A 244 -4.15 -22.16 6.43
N LEU A 245 -3.16 -21.52 7.08
CA LEU A 245 -1.74 -21.72 6.84
C LEU A 245 -1.32 -23.21 6.91
N ALA A 246 -1.84 -23.96 7.89
CA ALA A 246 -1.55 -25.38 8.04
C ALA A 246 -1.96 -26.22 6.81
N ARG A 247 -3.01 -25.84 6.07
CA ARG A 247 -3.36 -26.53 4.81
C ARG A 247 -2.39 -26.15 3.69
N PHE A 248 -2.08 -24.87 3.58
CA PHE A 248 -1.14 -24.37 2.59
C PHE A 248 0.25 -25.01 2.72
N GLU A 249 0.74 -25.22 3.94
CA GLU A 249 2.03 -25.89 4.19
C GLU A 249 2.05 -27.36 3.73
N ASN A 250 0.91 -28.06 3.82
CA ASN A 250 0.80 -29.47 3.46
C ASN A 250 0.62 -29.71 1.96
N ASP A 251 -0.32 -29.02 1.32
CA ASP A 251 -0.72 -29.31 -0.08
C ASP A 251 -0.64 -28.10 -1.02
N ARG A 252 -0.10 -26.97 -0.53
CA ARG A 252 0.00 -25.69 -1.25
C ARG A 252 -1.35 -25.15 -1.74
N THR A 253 -2.46 -25.61 -1.17
CA THR A 253 -3.81 -25.12 -1.46
C THR A 253 -4.17 -23.95 -0.55
N ILE A 254 -4.57 -22.83 -1.13
CA ILE A 254 -5.03 -21.66 -0.38
C ILE A 254 -6.51 -21.86 -0.04
N SER A 255 -6.79 -22.28 1.20
CA SER A 255 -8.14 -22.55 1.71
C SER A 255 -8.52 -21.51 2.75
N PHE A 256 -9.67 -20.84 2.56
CA PHE A 256 -10.08 -19.72 3.40
C PHE A 256 -11.61 -19.53 3.39
N ILE A 257 -12.12 -18.82 4.40
CA ILE A 257 -13.48 -18.27 4.41
C ILE A 257 -13.33 -16.76 4.17
N PRO A 258 -13.75 -16.19 3.04
CA PRO A 258 -13.45 -14.80 2.73
C PRO A 258 -14.24 -13.82 3.62
N PRO A 259 -13.63 -12.74 4.12
CA PRO A 259 -14.37 -11.56 4.57
C PRO A 259 -15.39 -11.12 3.52
N ASP A 260 -16.41 -10.38 3.94
CA ASP A 260 -17.40 -9.83 3.02
C ASP A 260 -16.89 -8.54 2.35
N GLY A 261 -17.18 -8.31 1.08
CA GLY A 261 -16.73 -7.13 0.34
C GLY A 261 -15.26 -7.17 -0.09
N SER A 262 -14.58 -6.02 -0.11
CA SER A 262 -13.19 -5.91 -0.58
C SER A 262 -12.15 -6.21 0.51
N PHE A 263 -11.15 -7.02 0.18
CA PHE A 263 -9.97 -7.28 1.03
C PHE A 263 -8.79 -7.81 0.20
N ASP A 264 -7.56 -7.72 0.73
CA ASP A 264 -6.38 -8.32 0.11
C ASP A 264 -6.20 -9.74 0.66
N LEU A 265 -6.32 -10.77 -0.19
CA LEU A 265 -6.20 -12.18 0.19
C LEU A 265 -4.75 -12.57 0.48
N MET A 266 -3.84 -12.15 -0.39
CA MET A 266 -2.41 -12.39 -0.24
C MET A 266 -1.61 -11.31 -0.94
N THR A 267 -0.43 -11.04 -0.41
CA THR A 267 0.64 -10.32 -1.09
C THR A 267 1.81 -11.26 -1.29
N TYR A 268 2.54 -11.07 -2.39
CA TYR A 268 3.69 -11.89 -2.72
C TYR A 268 4.79 -11.04 -3.33
N ARG A 269 6.02 -11.50 -3.20
CA ARG A 269 7.19 -10.87 -3.82
C ARG A 269 7.93 -11.88 -4.69
N LEU A 270 8.44 -11.39 -5.82
CA LEU A 270 9.42 -12.07 -6.65
C LEU A 270 10.64 -11.19 -6.84
N SER A 271 11.81 -11.79 -6.66
CA SER A 271 13.13 -11.17 -6.88
C SER A 271 13.68 -11.48 -8.29
N THR A 272 12.84 -12.05 -9.16
CA THR A 272 13.19 -12.34 -10.55
C THR A 272 13.56 -11.05 -11.26
N GLN A 273 14.75 -11.01 -11.88
CA GLN A 273 15.15 -9.87 -12.70
C GLN A 273 14.28 -9.77 -13.95
N VAL A 274 13.43 -8.75 -13.98
CA VAL A 274 12.53 -8.48 -15.11
C VAL A 274 13.15 -7.40 -16.00
N LYS A 275 13.04 -7.59 -17.31
CA LYS A 275 13.35 -6.52 -18.26
C LYS A 275 12.39 -5.33 -18.06
N PRO A 276 12.88 -4.09 -18.09
CA PRO A 276 12.04 -2.90 -17.99
C PRO A 276 10.96 -2.87 -19.06
N LEU A 277 9.69 -2.91 -18.63
CA LEU A 277 8.53 -2.86 -19.54
C LEU A 277 8.46 -1.56 -20.35
N LEU A 278 8.83 -0.43 -19.75
CA LEU A 278 9.00 0.85 -20.43
C LEU A 278 10.42 1.35 -20.17
N TRP A 279 11.23 1.36 -21.22
CA TRP A 279 12.58 1.90 -21.16
C TRP A 279 12.57 3.35 -21.59
N VAL A 280 13.05 4.23 -20.71
CA VAL A 280 13.14 5.67 -20.98
C VAL A 280 14.59 6.08 -20.92
N GLU A 281 15.11 6.58 -22.03
CA GLU A 281 16.43 7.17 -22.13
C GLU A 281 16.26 8.67 -22.33
N ALA A 282 16.96 9.48 -21.54
CA ALA A 282 17.00 10.93 -21.72
C ALA A 282 18.45 11.37 -21.90
N GLN A 283 18.69 12.13 -22.96
CA GLN A 283 19.96 12.76 -23.26
C GLN A 283 19.81 14.25 -23.01
N VAL A 284 20.67 14.81 -22.15
CA VAL A 284 20.65 16.22 -21.77
C VAL A 284 21.85 16.90 -22.40
N GLU A 285 21.60 17.81 -23.33
CA GLU A 285 22.61 18.65 -23.98
C GLU A 285 22.52 20.07 -23.41
N ARG A 286 23.61 20.52 -22.76
CA ARG A 286 23.70 21.88 -22.22
C ARG A 286 24.54 22.75 -23.16
N HIS A 287 23.90 23.72 -23.79
CA HIS A 287 24.58 24.74 -24.58
C HIS A 287 24.92 25.93 -23.68
N SER A 288 26.22 26.15 -23.49
CA SER A 288 26.87 27.17 -22.64
C SER A 288 25.97 28.35 -22.23
N ARG A 289 25.43 28.29 -20.99
CA ARG A 289 24.70 29.35 -20.25
C ARG A 289 23.48 29.97 -20.91
N SER A 290 22.89 29.33 -21.92
CA SER A 290 21.72 29.91 -22.61
C SER A 290 20.58 28.92 -22.74
N ARG A 291 20.87 27.66 -23.10
CA ARG A 291 19.85 26.70 -23.46
C ARG A 291 20.22 25.30 -22.99
N MET A 292 19.20 24.54 -22.62
CA MET A 292 19.32 23.13 -22.34
C MET A 292 18.31 22.39 -23.20
N GLU A 293 18.79 21.42 -23.96
CA GLU A 293 17.94 20.52 -24.75
C GLU A 293 17.88 19.16 -24.06
N ILE A 294 16.67 18.63 -23.92
CA ILE A 294 16.42 17.29 -23.42
C ILE A 294 15.75 16.49 -24.52
N LEU A 295 16.43 15.46 -25.01
CA LEU A 295 15.87 14.48 -25.93
C LEU A 295 15.55 13.21 -25.17
N VAL A 296 14.27 12.84 -25.13
CA VAL A 296 13.78 11.66 -24.43
C VAL A 296 13.24 10.66 -25.43
N LYS A 297 13.69 9.41 -25.32
CA LYS A 297 13.19 8.27 -26.08
C LYS A 297 12.56 7.27 -25.11
N ALA A 298 11.28 7.02 -25.27
CA ALA A 298 10.56 6.00 -24.51
C ALA A 298 10.24 4.82 -25.43
N ARG A 299 10.61 3.61 -25.01
CA ARG A 299 10.40 2.36 -25.76
C ARG A 299 9.68 1.33 -24.90
N SER A 300 8.60 0.75 -25.43
CA SER A 300 7.89 -0.35 -24.78
C SER A 300 8.52 -1.71 -25.12
N GLN A 301 8.87 -2.49 -24.09
CA GLN A 301 9.51 -3.81 -24.19
C GLN A 301 8.60 -4.95 -23.71
N PHE A 302 7.29 -4.83 -23.95
CA PHE A 302 6.31 -5.88 -23.72
C PHE A 302 5.64 -6.31 -25.04
N LYS A 303 4.82 -7.36 -24.96
CA LYS A 303 4.17 -7.98 -26.13
C LYS A 303 3.32 -6.95 -26.89
N GLU A 304 3.40 -6.96 -28.21
CA GLU A 304 2.67 -6.02 -29.09
C GLU A 304 1.15 -6.04 -28.92
N ARG A 305 0.60 -7.20 -28.52
CA ARG A 305 -0.84 -7.36 -28.22
C ARG A 305 -1.29 -6.66 -26.93
N SER A 306 -0.35 -6.26 -26.09
CA SER A 306 -0.60 -5.58 -24.83
C SER A 306 -0.33 -4.09 -25.03
N THR A 307 -1.07 -3.26 -24.29
CA THR A 307 -0.99 -1.81 -24.38
C THR A 307 -0.91 -1.24 -22.98
N ALA A 308 0.07 -0.40 -22.71
CA ALA A 308 0.11 0.37 -21.49
C ALA A 308 -0.83 1.58 -21.60
N THR A 309 -1.66 1.78 -20.60
CA THR A 309 -2.60 2.89 -20.49
C THR A 309 -2.11 3.90 -19.45
N ASN A 310 -2.49 5.17 -19.66
CA ASN A 310 -2.20 6.27 -18.73
C ASN A 310 -0.72 6.35 -18.35
N VAL A 311 0.16 6.23 -19.35
CA VAL A 311 1.61 6.33 -19.14
C VAL A 311 1.96 7.78 -18.82
N GLU A 312 2.64 8.00 -17.70
CA GLU A 312 3.12 9.30 -17.25
C GLU A 312 4.62 9.18 -17.01
N ILE A 313 5.42 9.93 -17.76
CA ILE A 313 6.87 10.00 -17.62
C ILE A 313 7.20 11.37 -17.03
N GLU A 314 7.72 11.36 -15.81
CA GLU A 314 8.14 12.54 -15.07
C GLU A 314 9.64 12.72 -15.25
N LEU A 315 9.99 13.78 -15.98
CA LEU A 315 11.37 14.15 -16.30
C LEU A 315 11.80 15.29 -15.38
N PRO A 316 12.81 15.09 -14.52
CA PRO A 316 13.28 16.18 -13.68
C PRO A 316 13.98 17.23 -14.53
N VAL A 317 13.69 18.50 -14.23
CA VAL A 317 14.28 19.65 -14.90
C VAL A 317 14.95 20.57 -13.85
N PRO A 318 15.88 21.44 -14.26
CA PRO A 318 16.44 22.46 -13.37
C PRO A 318 15.35 23.40 -12.83
N THR A 319 15.48 23.82 -11.57
CA THR A 319 14.57 24.74 -10.88
C THR A 319 14.51 26.12 -11.53
N ASP A 320 15.56 26.50 -12.24
CA ASP A 320 15.71 27.80 -12.93
C ASP A 320 15.22 27.75 -14.38
N ALA A 321 14.70 26.61 -14.84
CA ALA A 321 14.24 26.43 -16.20
C ALA A 321 12.95 27.22 -16.45
N THR A 322 12.96 28.05 -17.51
CA THR A 322 11.79 28.86 -17.90
C THR A 322 11.42 28.63 -19.36
N ASN A 323 10.12 28.73 -19.65
CA ASN A 323 9.54 28.67 -21.00
C ASN A 323 10.03 27.49 -21.85
N PRO A 324 9.67 26.23 -21.50
CA PRO A 324 10.04 25.09 -22.32
C PRO A 324 9.29 25.09 -23.66
N ASP A 325 10.03 25.03 -24.78
CA ASP A 325 9.46 24.64 -26.07
C ASP A 325 9.51 23.11 -26.17
N VAL A 326 8.36 22.46 -26.17
CA VAL A 326 8.26 21.00 -26.12
C VAL A 326 7.56 20.47 -27.35
N ARG A 327 8.19 19.49 -27.99
CA ARG A 327 7.65 18.75 -29.13
C ARG A 327 7.62 17.27 -28.79
N THR A 328 6.44 16.66 -28.88
CA THR A 328 6.24 15.24 -28.60
C THR A 328 5.74 14.52 -29.85
N SER A 329 6.26 13.33 -30.14
CA SER A 329 5.75 12.51 -31.23
C SER A 329 4.35 11.97 -30.96
N MET A 330 4.02 11.76 -29.68
CA MET A 330 2.72 11.27 -29.19
C MET A 330 2.45 11.78 -27.78
N GLY A 331 1.18 11.89 -27.42
CA GLY A 331 0.76 12.35 -26.10
C GLY A 331 0.83 13.88 -25.95
N SER A 332 0.85 14.32 -24.71
CA SER A 332 0.91 15.73 -24.34
C SER A 332 1.95 15.94 -23.24
N SER A 333 2.71 17.02 -23.31
CA SER A 333 3.65 17.42 -22.27
C SER A 333 3.10 18.60 -21.46
N THR A 334 3.28 18.58 -20.15
CA THR A 334 2.92 19.67 -19.24
C THR A 334 4.12 19.96 -18.35
N TYR A 335 4.53 21.23 -18.31
CA TYR A 335 5.56 21.67 -17.37
C TYR A 335 4.92 21.90 -15.99
N ALA A 336 5.51 21.30 -14.94
CA ALA A 336 5.06 21.37 -13.56
C ALA A 336 6.19 21.99 -12.69
N PRO A 337 6.30 23.32 -12.63
CA PRO A 337 7.33 24.02 -11.86
C PRO A 337 7.31 23.65 -10.37
N GLU A 338 6.13 23.37 -9.81
CA GLU A 338 5.95 22.98 -8.40
C GLU A 338 6.59 21.63 -8.04
N LYS A 339 6.98 20.84 -9.05
CA LYS A 339 7.70 19.56 -8.90
C LYS A 339 9.10 19.59 -9.51
N ASP A 340 9.52 20.73 -10.05
CA ASP A 340 10.74 20.85 -10.86
C ASP A 340 10.79 19.77 -11.97
N ALA A 341 9.65 19.52 -12.63
CA ALA A 341 9.52 18.40 -13.57
C ALA A 341 8.71 18.73 -14.83
N LEU A 342 9.07 18.09 -15.94
CA LEU A 342 8.29 18.01 -17.16
C LEU A 342 7.54 16.67 -17.19
N ILE A 343 6.21 16.73 -17.24
CA ILE A 343 5.34 15.56 -17.21
C ILE A 343 4.88 15.24 -18.64
N TRP A 344 5.29 14.09 -19.16
CA TRP A 344 4.86 13.59 -20.47
C TRP A 344 3.80 12.51 -20.31
N LYS A 345 2.58 12.80 -20.78
CA LYS A 345 1.41 11.92 -20.66
C LYS A 345 1.06 11.28 -22.00
N ILE A 346 0.99 9.96 -22.02
CA ILE A 346 0.61 9.14 -23.18
C ILE A 346 -0.56 8.25 -22.77
N LYS A 347 -1.74 8.49 -23.34
CA LYS A 347 -2.97 7.74 -22.99
C LYS A 347 -2.87 6.25 -23.32
N SER A 348 -2.24 5.92 -24.44
CA SER A 348 -2.13 4.55 -24.96
C SER A 348 -0.76 4.35 -25.57
N PHE A 349 0.00 3.39 -25.03
CA PHE A 349 1.35 3.04 -25.45
C PHE A 349 1.40 1.54 -25.78
N PRO A 350 1.21 1.14 -27.05
CA PRO A 350 1.27 -0.26 -27.47
C PRO A 350 2.66 -0.88 -27.26
N GLY A 351 2.72 -2.19 -27.06
CA GLY A 351 4.00 -2.92 -26.96
C GLY A 351 4.83 -2.86 -28.25
N GLY A 352 6.16 -2.81 -28.13
CA GLY A 352 7.08 -2.77 -29.27
C GLY A 352 7.14 -1.42 -30.01
N LYS A 353 6.55 -0.36 -29.44
CA LYS A 353 6.59 1.00 -30.01
C LYS A 353 7.65 1.86 -29.34
N GLU A 354 8.04 2.90 -30.04
CA GLU A 354 8.96 3.93 -29.56
C GLU A 354 8.36 5.30 -29.84
N TYR A 355 8.43 6.18 -28.83
CA TYR A 355 8.02 7.57 -28.93
C TYR A 355 9.13 8.48 -28.43
N MET A 356 9.13 9.71 -28.92
CA MET A 356 10.16 10.69 -28.61
C MET A 356 9.55 12.01 -28.13
N LEU A 357 10.25 12.65 -27.20
CA LEU A 357 9.97 14.00 -26.73
C LEU A 357 11.26 14.81 -26.84
N ARG A 358 11.17 16.01 -27.42
CA ARG A 358 12.25 17.01 -27.42
C ARG A 358 11.76 18.23 -26.65
N ALA A 359 12.49 18.63 -25.63
CA ALA A 359 12.22 19.85 -24.86
C ALA A 359 13.44 20.77 -24.90
N GLU A 360 13.22 22.04 -25.22
CA GLU A 360 14.23 23.09 -25.18
C GLU A 360 13.89 24.09 -24.08
N PHE A 361 14.76 24.21 -23.09
CA PHE A 361 14.64 25.11 -21.96
C PHE A 361 15.59 26.28 -22.11
N ARG A 362 15.15 27.46 -21.71
CA ARG A 362 16.02 28.63 -21.56
C ARG A 362 16.54 28.67 -20.14
N LEU A 363 17.85 28.80 -20.01
CA LEU A 363 18.52 28.97 -18.71
C LEU A 363 18.85 30.45 -18.49
N PRO A 364 18.77 30.95 -17.24
CA PRO A 364 19.26 32.28 -16.90
C PRO A 364 20.76 32.42 -17.17
N SER A 365 21.19 33.63 -17.53
CA SER A 365 22.60 33.96 -17.77
C SER A 365 23.44 34.10 -16.48
N ILE A 366 22.79 34.14 -15.31
CA ILE A 366 23.41 34.30 -13.99
C ILE A 366 23.25 32.98 -13.23
N THR A 367 24.36 32.35 -12.87
CA THR A 367 24.40 31.18 -12.00
C THR A 367 24.48 31.61 -10.54
N ALA A 368 23.73 30.97 -9.63
CA ALA A 368 23.97 31.14 -8.20
C ALA A 368 25.40 30.67 -7.87
N GLU A 369 26.18 31.50 -7.16
CA GLU A 369 27.58 31.23 -6.80
C GLU A 369 27.73 30.03 -5.82
N GLU A 370 26.63 29.56 -5.24
CA GLU A 370 26.54 28.38 -4.37
C GLU A 370 25.54 27.35 -4.93
N ALA A 371 25.68 26.95 -6.20
CA ALA A 371 24.92 25.82 -6.70
C ALA A 371 25.38 24.55 -6.00
N THR A 372 24.68 24.14 -4.94
CA THR A 372 24.71 22.77 -4.43
C THR A 372 24.65 21.82 -5.62
N PRO A 373 25.49 20.76 -5.68
CA PRO A 373 25.50 19.85 -6.82
C PRO A 373 24.07 19.41 -7.11
N GLU A 374 23.56 19.79 -8.28
CA GLU A 374 22.19 19.50 -8.70
C GLU A 374 21.95 18.01 -8.46
N ARG A 375 21.11 17.68 -7.49
CA ARG A 375 20.71 16.29 -7.27
C ARG A 375 20.01 15.86 -8.55
N LYS A 376 20.69 15.04 -9.37
CA LYS A 376 20.10 14.40 -10.55
C LYS A 376 18.99 13.47 -10.06
N ALA A 377 17.79 14.01 -9.92
CA ALA A 377 16.60 13.22 -9.65
C ALA A 377 16.45 12.18 -10.78
N PRO A 378 15.95 10.97 -10.48
CA PRO A 378 15.68 9.99 -11.50
C PRO A 378 14.43 10.35 -12.30
N ILE A 379 14.35 9.87 -13.53
CA ILE A 379 13.10 9.83 -14.30
C ILE A 379 12.16 8.86 -13.62
N ARG A 380 10.92 9.27 -13.36
CA ARG A 380 9.87 8.39 -12.82
C ARG A 380 8.87 8.05 -13.89
N VAL A 381 8.44 6.79 -13.94
CA VAL A 381 7.46 6.33 -14.91
C VAL A 381 6.29 5.70 -14.19
N LYS A 382 5.07 6.14 -14.50
CA LYS A 382 3.83 5.50 -14.09
C LYS A 382 3.16 4.92 -15.32
N PHE A 383 2.60 3.72 -15.19
CA PHE A 383 1.85 3.07 -16.25
C PHE A 383 0.95 1.99 -15.66
N GLU A 384 -0.05 1.58 -16.43
CA GLU A 384 -0.89 0.43 -16.15
C GLU A 384 -1.02 -0.43 -17.41
N ILE A 385 -0.82 -1.74 -17.32
CA ILE A 385 -0.99 -2.70 -18.41
C ILE A 385 -2.06 -3.71 -17.98
N PRO A 386 -3.29 -3.60 -18.52
CA PRO A 386 -4.34 -4.55 -18.22
C PRO A 386 -4.11 -5.90 -18.92
N TYR A 387 -4.66 -6.96 -18.34
CA TYR A 387 -4.59 -8.35 -18.81
C TYR A 387 -3.15 -8.88 -19.00
N PHE A 388 -2.21 -8.35 -18.21
CA PHE A 388 -0.80 -8.70 -18.27
C PHE A 388 -0.27 -9.03 -16.87
N THR A 389 0.58 -10.06 -16.81
CA THR A 389 1.39 -10.39 -15.64
C THR A 389 2.85 -10.51 -16.07
N VAL A 390 3.71 -9.99 -15.23
CA VAL A 390 5.16 -10.05 -15.37
C VAL A 390 5.70 -11.34 -14.81
N SER A 391 5.18 -11.78 -13.67
CA SER A 391 5.61 -13.03 -13.03
C SER A 391 5.14 -14.29 -13.77
N GLY A 392 4.10 -14.15 -14.61
CA GLY A 392 3.40 -15.29 -15.19
C GLY A 392 2.48 -16.01 -14.21
N ILE A 393 2.15 -15.41 -13.06
CA ILE A 393 1.13 -15.92 -12.14
C ILE A 393 -0.20 -16.15 -12.88
N GLN A 394 -0.84 -17.27 -12.59
CA GLN A 394 -2.11 -17.66 -13.16
C GLN A 394 -2.98 -18.33 -12.11
N VAL A 395 -4.21 -17.83 -12.00
CA VAL A 395 -5.27 -18.44 -11.22
C VAL A 395 -5.81 -19.63 -12.01
N ARG A 396 -5.51 -20.85 -11.55
CA ARG A 396 -5.94 -22.10 -12.20
C ARG A 396 -7.39 -22.42 -11.92
N TYR A 397 -7.82 -22.21 -10.68
CA TYR A 397 -9.20 -22.39 -10.27
C TYR A 397 -9.50 -21.61 -8.98
N LEU A 398 -10.76 -21.23 -8.83
CA LEU A 398 -11.33 -20.77 -7.57
C LEU A 398 -12.59 -21.61 -7.32
N LYS A 399 -12.55 -22.49 -6.32
CA LYS A 399 -13.69 -23.30 -5.91
C LYS A 399 -14.37 -22.62 -4.73
N ILE A 400 -15.70 -22.55 -4.78
CA ILE A 400 -16.53 -21.97 -3.73
C ILE A 400 -17.44 -23.09 -3.24
N ILE A 401 -17.36 -23.40 -1.95
CA ILE A 401 -18.09 -24.51 -1.33
C ILE A 401 -18.97 -23.92 -0.22
N GLU A 402 -20.28 -23.99 -0.41
CA GLU A 402 -21.27 -23.54 0.56
C GLU A 402 -22.32 -24.63 0.79
N LYS A 403 -22.85 -24.74 2.02
CA LYS A 403 -23.83 -25.78 2.40
C LYS A 403 -25.12 -25.71 1.58
N SER A 404 -25.53 -24.50 1.20
CA SER A 404 -26.72 -24.27 0.36
C SER A 404 -26.51 -24.65 -1.11
N GLY A 405 -25.27 -24.90 -1.53
CA GLY A 405 -24.96 -25.40 -2.88
C GLY A 405 -25.22 -24.40 -4.00
N TYR A 406 -25.31 -23.09 -3.72
CA TYR A 406 -25.48 -22.10 -4.79
C TYR A 406 -24.28 -22.09 -5.74
N GLN A 407 -24.54 -21.72 -6.99
CA GLN A 407 -23.50 -21.44 -7.96
C GLN A 407 -23.03 -19.99 -7.82
N ALA A 408 -21.73 -19.78 -7.74
CA ALA A 408 -21.11 -18.46 -7.75
C ALA A 408 -20.30 -18.26 -9.04
N LEU A 409 -20.21 -17.00 -9.48
CA LEU A 409 -19.49 -16.61 -10.69
C LEU A 409 -18.14 -15.96 -10.31
N PRO A 410 -17.01 -16.67 -10.47
CA PRO A 410 -15.70 -16.10 -10.24
C PRO A 410 -15.20 -15.34 -11.48
N TRP A 411 -14.76 -14.11 -11.27
CA TRP A 411 -14.11 -13.26 -12.26
C TRP A 411 -12.66 -13.05 -11.86
N VAL A 412 -11.76 -13.08 -12.84
CA VAL A 412 -10.34 -12.77 -12.62
C VAL A 412 -9.87 -11.78 -13.67
N ARG A 413 -9.12 -10.77 -13.22
CA ARG A 413 -8.35 -9.89 -14.11
C ARG A 413 -6.94 -9.71 -13.58
N TYR A 414 -6.05 -9.41 -14.50
CA TYR A 414 -4.63 -9.23 -14.24
C TYR A 414 -4.25 -7.81 -14.61
N ILE A 415 -3.51 -7.13 -13.75
CA ILE A 415 -3.10 -5.75 -13.95
C ILE A 415 -1.64 -5.65 -13.53
N THR A 416 -0.80 -5.13 -14.42
CA THR A 416 0.58 -4.76 -14.07
C THR A 416 0.68 -3.26 -14.02
N MET A 417 1.25 -2.71 -12.96
CA MET A 417 1.48 -1.28 -12.78
C MET A 417 2.92 -0.98 -12.39
N ALA A 418 3.32 0.27 -12.57
CA ALA A 418 4.58 0.76 -12.02
C ALA A 418 4.48 0.86 -10.49
N GLY A 419 5.48 0.31 -9.78
CA GLY A 419 5.74 0.65 -8.38
C GLY A 419 6.78 1.76 -8.30
N GLU A 420 7.89 1.52 -7.62
CA GLU A 420 9.09 2.37 -7.66
C GLU A 420 9.83 2.17 -8.99
N TYR A 421 9.45 2.93 -10.02
CA TYR A 421 9.99 2.81 -11.37
C TYR A 421 10.85 4.02 -11.72
N GLU A 422 12.15 3.92 -11.47
CA GLU A 422 13.11 5.02 -11.52
C GLU A 422 14.28 4.72 -12.47
N LEU A 423 14.55 5.64 -13.40
CA LEU A 423 15.68 5.57 -14.33
C LEU A 423 16.58 6.78 -14.12
N ARG A 424 17.80 6.56 -13.63
CA ARG A 424 18.75 7.65 -13.40
C ARG A 424 19.26 8.17 -14.73
N LEU A 425 19.29 9.51 -14.85
CA LEU A 425 19.82 10.21 -16.01
C LEU A 425 21.31 9.88 -16.21
N THR A 426 21.70 9.75 -17.48
CA THR A 426 23.08 9.63 -17.93
C THR A 426 23.92 10.87 -17.62
#